data_AF-A0A976KUP0-F1
#
_entry.id   AF-A0A976KUP0-F1
#
_cell.length_a   1.000
_cell.length_b   1.000
_cell.length_c   1.000
_cell.angle_alpha   90.00
_cell.angle_beta   90.00
_cell.angle_gamma   90.00
#
_symmetry.space_group_name_H-M   'P 1'
#
loop_
_entity.id
_entity.type
_entity.pdbx_description
1 polymer ?
#
loop_
_entity_poly.entity_id
_entity_poly.type
_entity_poly.pdbx_seq_one_letter_code
_entity_poly.pdbx_strand_id
1 'polypeptide(L)'
;MSDTKDYPGKDVTVRWDQRLCIHVGECGRARGDLFVGGRQPWCQPDAVSPQEAVDVVDRCPTGSLTYIRHDGGASETADRTNRIVVQNNGPLMVRGDLAIDGAADDMPGVRFRAALCRCGHSKNKPFCDNAHEDADFVDRGAVGETGEDPSAEPGPLTIKRAKDGPLLLSGPVEVVASSGRPAWQGTKAALCRCGQSKNKPFCDGAHKAAGFQAD
;
A
#
# COMPACT_ATOMS: atom_id res chain seq x y z
N MET A 1 18.35 9.43 -12.27
CA MET A 1 18.77 8.59 -11.13
C MET A 1 17.78 7.43 -11.08
N SER A 2 18.22 6.22 -10.73
CA SER A 2 17.30 5.08 -10.63
C SER A 2 16.31 5.33 -9.50
N ASP A 3 15.01 5.12 -9.77
CA ASP A 3 13.95 5.21 -8.76
C ASP A 3 14.04 4.08 -7.72
N THR A 4 14.78 3.03 -8.04
CA THR A 4 15.05 1.90 -7.18
C THR A 4 16.53 1.82 -6.80
N LYS A 5 16.81 1.26 -5.61
CA LYS A 5 18.17 1.03 -5.11
C LYS A 5 18.27 -0.34 -4.44
N ASP A 6 19.22 -1.13 -4.92
CA ASP A 6 19.55 -2.44 -4.36
C ASP A 6 20.70 -2.33 -3.37
N TYR A 7 20.58 -3.08 -2.28
CA TYR A 7 21.59 -3.31 -1.26
C TYR A 7 21.90 -4.80 -1.29
N PRO A 8 22.95 -5.22 -2.02
CA PRO A 8 23.33 -6.62 -2.06
C PRO A 8 23.91 -7.05 -0.72
N GLY A 9 23.54 -8.24 -0.28
CA GLY A 9 24.21 -9.00 0.77
C GLY A 9 24.48 -10.42 0.27
N LYS A 10 25.22 -11.20 1.06
CA LYS A 10 25.59 -12.58 0.73
C LYS A 10 24.35 -13.47 0.58
N ASP A 11 23.45 -13.42 1.55
CA ASP A 11 22.30 -14.32 1.65
C ASP A 11 20.98 -13.64 1.29
N VAL A 12 20.93 -12.30 1.35
CA VAL A 12 19.75 -11.49 1.03
C VAL A 12 20.15 -10.21 0.32
N THR A 13 19.53 -9.90 -0.83
CA THR A 13 19.53 -8.56 -1.41
C THR A 13 18.27 -7.84 -0.98
N VAL A 14 18.40 -6.64 -0.39
CA VAL A 14 17.26 -5.75 -0.09
C VAL A 14 17.13 -4.72 -1.20
N ARG A 15 15.92 -4.50 -1.69
CA ARG A 15 15.59 -3.46 -2.67
C ARG A 15 14.72 -2.39 -2.02
N TRP A 16 15.02 -1.13 -2.32
CA TRP A 16 14.19 0.02 -1.98
C TRP A 16 13.69 0.71 -3.23
N ASP A 17 12.37 0.86 -3.35
CA ASP A 17 11.69 1.61 -4.40
C ASP A 17 11.16 2.93 -3.83
N GLN A 18 11.77 4.05 -4.22
CA GLN A 18 11.44 5.35 -3.67
C GLN A 18 10.07 5.86 -4.15
N ARG A 19 9.55 5.36 -5.27
CA ARG A 19 8.23 5.77 -5.82
C ARG A 19 7.10 5.42 -4.86
N LEU A 20 7.28 4.36 -4.06
CA LEU A 20 6.28 3.81 -3.14
C LEU A 20 6.54 4.20 -1.67
N CYS A 21 7.67 4.85 -1.38
CA CYS A 21 8.04 5.16 0.00
C CYS A 21 7.33 6.42 0.49
N ILE A 22 6.38 6.27 1.41
CA ILE A 22 5.74 7.41 2.10
C ILE A 22 6.35 7.67 3.48
N HIS A 23 7.54 7.11 3.76
CA HIS A 23 8.26 7.30 5.01
C HIS A 23 7.48 6.95 6.30
N VAL A 24 6.63 5.91 6.27
CA VAL A 24 5.95 5.38 7.47
C VAL A 24 6.94 5.12 8.61
N GLY A 25 8.14 4.62 8.26
CA GLY A 25 9.30 4.54 9.15
C GLY A 25 9.40 3.26 9.97
N GLU A 26 8.64 2.21 9.64
CA GLU A 26 8.78 0.88 10.27
C GLU A 26 10.21 0.33 10.14
N CYS A 27 10.81 0.46 8.95
CA CYS A 27 12.18 -0.02 8.68
C CYS A 27 13.25 0.73 9.48
N GLY A 28 13.16 2.07 9.57
CA GLY A 28 14.12 2.89 10.30
C GLY A 28 13.95 2.89 11.82
N ARG A 29 12.79 2.45 12.33
CA ARG A 29 12.52 2.27 13.77
C ARG A 29 12.75 0.84 14.24
N ALA A 30 12.94 -0.12 13.34
CA ALA A 30 13.28 -1.48 13.71
C ALA A 30 14.59 -1.50 14.50
N ARG A 31 14.60 -2.26 15.60
CA ARG A 31 15.83 -2.53 16.35
C ARG A 31 16.73 -3.43 15.50
N GLY A 32 18.00 -3.08 15.37
CA GLY A 32 19.00 -3.85 14.64
C GLY A 32 19.87 -2.96 13.77
N ASP A 33 20.82 -3.56 13.06
CA ASP A 33 21.79 -2.85 12.23
C ASP A 33 21.49 -2.95 10.73
N LEU A 34 20.31 -3.44 10.35
CA LEU A 34 19.89 -3.50 8.94
C LEU A 34 19.77 -2.10 8.34
N PHE A 35 19.03 -1.19 8.98
CA PHE A 35 18.79 0.17 8.53
C PHE A 35 19.25 1.19 9.57
N VAL A 36 20.33 1.92 9.29
CA VAL A 36 20.91 2.91 10.22
C VAL A 36 20.95 4.29 9.57
N GLY A 37 20.20 5.24 10.14
CA GLY A 37 20.17 6.62 9.68
C GLY A 37 21.55 7.27 9.73
N GLY A 38 21.94 7.96 8.65
CA GLY A 38 23.26 8.61 8.53
C GLY A 38 24.41 7.69 8.10
N ARG A 39 24.22 6.35 8.10
CA ARG A 39 25.21 5.40 7.58
C ARG A 39 25.18 5.38 6.04
N GLN A 40 26.33 5.12 5.41
CA GLN A 40 26.44 4.94 3.95
C GLN A 40 27.08 3.59 3.60
N PRO A 41 26.36 2.65 2.95
CA PRO A 41 24.92 2.68 2.72
C PRO A 41 24.13 2.57 4.05
N TRP A 42 22.95 3.19 4.10
CA TRP A 42 22.10 3.14 5.29
C TRP A 42 21.53 1.74 5.53
N CYS A 43 21.26 1.00 4.46
CA CYS A 43 20.89 -0.42 4.48
C CYS A 43 22.11 -1.33 4.28
N GLN A 44 22.32 -2.29 5.19
CA GLN A 44 23.38 -3.30 5.12
C GLN A 44 22.81 -4.68 5.47
N PRO A 45 22.44 -5.52 4.49
CA PRO A 45 21.84 -6.84 4.76
C PRO A 45 22.77 -7.78 5.54
N ASP A 46 24.08 -7.74 5.28
CA ASP A 46 25.06 -8.60 5.97
C ASP A 46 25.35 -8.20 7.43
N ALA A 47 24.77 -7.09 7.91
CA ALA A 47 24.89 -6.68 9.30
C ALA A 47 23.94 -7.44 10.24
N VAL A 48 22.98 -8.19 9.69
CA VAL A 48 21.96 -8.93 10.44
C VAL A 48 21.81 -10.34 9.86
N SER A 49 21.06 -11.20 10.55
CA SER A 49 20.72 -12.51 9.97
C SER A 49 19.80 -12.36 8.74
N PRO A 50 19.84 -13.31 7.79
CA PRO A 50 18.92 -13.30 6.63
C PRO A 50 17.45 -13.22 7.04
N GLN A 51 17.08 -13.89 8.13
CA GLN A 51 15.70 -13.88 8.62
C GLN A 51 15.32 -12.54 9.24
N GLU A 52 16.20 -11.93 10.02
CA GLU A 52 15.97 -10.59 10.56
C GLU A 52 15.82 -9.55 9.44
N ALA A 53 16.61 -9.66 8.36
CA ALA A 53 16.48 -8.80 7.19
C ALA A 53 15.07 -8.89 6.59
N VAL A 54 14.59 -10.11 6.36
CA VAL A 54 13.24 -10.37 5.84
C VAL A 54 12.16 -9.85 6.80
N ASP A 55 12.25 -10.17 8.09
CA ASP A 55 11.25 -9.77 9.08
C ASP A 55 11.10 -8.25 9.19
N VAL A 56 12.18 -7.48 8.99
CA VAL A 56 12.14 -6.02 9.00
C VAL A 56 11.62 -5.47 7.67
N VAL A 57 12.07 -6.01 6.53
CA VAL A 57 11.57 -5.62 5.20
C VAL A 57 10.07 -5.85 5.10
N ASP A 58 9.57 -6.96 5.66
CA ASP A 58 8.17 -7.33 5.57
C ASP A 58 7.20 -6.40 6.32
N ARG A 59 7.73 -5.59 7.25
CA ARG A 59 6.96 -4.57 7.97
C ARG A 59 6.73 -3.33 7.13
N CYS A 60 7.42 -3.15 6.00
CA CYS A 60 7.20 -2.01 5.10
C CYS A 60 5.78 -2.08 4.51
N PRO A 61 4.85 -1.19 4.88
CA PRO A 61 3.45 -1.43 4.54
C PRO A 61 3.08 -0.99 3.12
N THR A 62 4.01 -0.39 2.37
CA THR A 62 3.73 0.24 1.07
C THR A 62 4.27 -0.55 -0.12
N GLY A 63 5.00 -1.64 0.14
CA GLY A 63 5.69 -2.40 -0.91
C GLY A 63 6.98 -1.74 -1.39
N SER A 64 7.40 -0.64 -0.75
CA SER A 64 8.63 0.09 -1.07
C SER A 64 9.90 -0.70 -0.76
N LEU A 65 9.86 -1.60 0.25
CA LEU A 65 10.95 -2.52 0.51
C LEU A 65 10.56 -3.93 0.08
N THR A 66 11.46 -4.58 -0.64
CA THR A 66 11.39 -5.99 -1.03
C THR A 66 12.75 -6.64 -0.85
N TYR A 67 12.80 -7.97 -0.99
CA TYR A 67 14.03 -8.73 -0.87
C TYR A 67 14.10 -9.87 -1.88
N ILE A 68 15.33 -10.31 -2.17
CA ILE A 68 15.63 -11.56 -2.87
C ILE A 68 16.51 -12.38 -1.93
N ARG A 69 16.12 -13.64 -1.69
CA ARG A 69 16.91 -14.58 -0.89
C ARG A 69 17.80 -15.43 -1.78
N HIS A 70 19.08 -15.49 -1.44
CA HIS A 70 20.11 -16.32 -2.08
C HIS A 70 20.42 -17.59 -1.28
N ASP A 71 19.94 -17.66 -0.04
CA ASP A 71 20.11 -18.79 0.88
C ASP A 71 19.04 -19.89 0.74
N GLY A 72 18.14 -19.76 -0.24
CA GLY A 72 17.04 -20.70 -0.49
C GLY A 72 15.85 -20.55 0.45
N GLY A 73 15.81 -19.53 1.32
CA GLY A 73 14.64 -19.24 2.13
C GLY A 73 13.43 -18.76 1.30
N ALA A 74 12.26 -18.69 1.94
CA ALA A 74 11.02 -18.33 1.27
C ALA A 74 10.99 -16.85 0.80
N SER A 75 10.41 -16.64 -0.38
CA SER A 75 9.99 -15.31 -0.85
C SER A 75 8.74 -14.83 -0.12
N GLU A 76 8.48 -13.52 -0.17
CA GLU A 76 7.23 -12.95 0.33
C GLU A 76 6.01 -13.59 -0.37
N THR A 77 4.96 -13.83 0.40
CA THR A 77 3.69 -14.38 -0.08
C THR A 77 2.53 -13.48 0.30
N ALA A 78 1.49 -13.48 -0.52
CA ALA A 78 0.27 -12.71 -0.23
C ALA A 78 -0.41 -13.15 1.08
N ASP A 79 -0.98 -12.19 1.79
CA ASP A 79 -1.90 -12.46 2.89
C ASP A 79 -3.12 -13.23 2.36
N ARG A 80 -3.62 -14.22 3.12
CA ARG A 80 -4.80 -15.01 2.73
C ARG A 80 -6.08 -14.17 2.54
N THR A 81 -6.15 -13.01 3.21
CA THR A 81 -7.30 -12.12 3.17
C THR A 81 -6.84 -10.77 2.68
N ASN A 82 -7.45 -10.28 1.59
CA ASN A 82 -7.21 -8.91 1.15
C ASN A 82 -7.84 -7.94 2.16
N ARG A 83 -7.06 -6.97 2.62
CA ARG A 83 -7.47 -6.01 3.64
C ARG A 83 -7.10 -4.60 3.21
N ILE A 84 -8.02 -3.68 3.38
CA ILE A 84 -7.83 -2.24 3.19
C ILE A 84 -8.04 -1.55 4.53
N VAL A 85 -7.00 -0.94 5.08
CA VAL A 85 -7.09 -0.09 6.27
C VAL A 85 -7.19 1.37 5.84
N VAL A 86 -8.25 2.06 6.28
CA VAL A 86 -8.43 3.48 6.01
C VAL A 86 -7.65 4.29 7.04
N GLN A 87 -6.55 4.94 6.62
CA GLN A 87 -5.77 5.77 7.52
C GLN A 87 -6.47 7.10 7.78
N ASN A 88 -6.50 7.55 9.03
CA ASN A 88 -6.96 8.89 9.40
C ASN A 88 -6.16 9.95 8.64
N ASN A 89 -6.84 10.83 7.89
CA ASN A 89 -6.26 11.86 7.02
C ASN A 89 -5.25 11.35 5.98
N GLY A 90 -5.09 10.03 5.82
CA GLY A 90 -4.00 9.42 5.07
C GLY A 90 -4.48 8.53 3.93
N PRO A 91 -3.62 7.63 3.42
CA PRO A 91 -3.96 6.73 2.31
C PRO A 91 -4.87 5.57 2.72
N LEU A 92 -5.25 4.76 1.71
CA LEU A 92 -5.76 3.41 1.91
C LEU A 92 -4.56 2.45 1.94
N MET A 93 -4.32 1.78 3.06
CA MET A 93 -3.26 0.78 3.19
C MET A 93 -3.82 -0.58 2.80
N VAL A 94 -3.33 -1.15 1.70
CA VAL A 94 -3.84 -2.41 1.14
C VAL A 94 -2.81 -3.50 1.36
N ARG A 95 -3.24 -4.68 1.83
CA ARG A 95 -2.45 -5.92 1.82
C ARG A 95 -3.28 -7.07 1.24
N GLY A 96 -2.64 -8.03 0.58
CA GLY A 96 -3.32 -9.18 -0.03
C GLY A 96 -2.59 -9.76 -1.24
N ASP A 97 -3.32 -10.43 -2.12
CA ASP A 97 -2.84 -10.85 -3.46
C ASP A 97 -3.35 -9.84 -4.49
N LEU A 98 -2.55 -8.83 -4.79
CA LEU A 98 -2.98 -7.60 -5.43
C LEU A 98 -2.62 -7.56 -6.92
N ALA A 99 -3.60 -7.19 -7.74
CA ALA A 99 -3.40 -6.83 -9.14
C ALA A 99 -3.84 -5.37 -9.34
N ILE A 100 -2.88 -4.44 -9.29
CA ILE A 100 -3.14 -2.99 -9.31
C ILE A 100 -2.84 -2.43 -10.70
N ASP A 101 -3.86 -1.88 -11.36
CA ASP A 101 -3.71 -1.13 -12.60
C ASP A 101 -2.84 0.12 -12.38
N GLY A 102 -1.81 0.29 -13.21
CA GLY A 102 -0.84 1.37 -13.12
C GLY A 102 0.41 1.04 -12.29
N ALA A 103 0.49 -0.15 -11.70
CA ALA A 103 1.75 -0.67 -11.19
C ALA A 103 2.71 -0.97 -12.35
N ALA A 104 3.96 -0.53 -12.25
CA ALA A 104 5.00 -0.92 -13.20
C ALA A 104 5.51 -2.34 -12.87
N ASP A 105 5.98 -3.07 -13.89
CA ASP A 105 6.49 -4.44 -13.74
C ASP A 105 7.68 -4.53 -12.77
N ASP A 106 8.40 -3.41 -12.58
CA ASP A 106 9.55 -3.30 -11.69
C ASP A 106 9.18 -2.92 -10.23
N MET A 107 7.88 -2.95 -9.87
CA MET A 107 7.35 -2.70 -8.52
C MET A 107 6.88 -4.00 -7.83
N PRO A 108 7.74 -5.01 -7.58
CA PRO A 108 7.29 -6.33 -7.13
C PRO A 108 6.53 -6.32 -5.79
N GLY A 109 6.79 -5.35 -4.91
CA GLY A 109 6.13 -5.26 -3.61
C GLY A 109 4.63 -4.94 -3.68
N VAL A 110 4.18 -4.29 -4.76
CA VAL A 110 2.76 -3.89 -4.91
C VAL A 110 1.83 -5.08 -5.15
N ARG A 111 2.38 -6.27 -5.43
CA ARG A 111 1.64 -7.53 -5.45
C ARG A 111 1.12 -7.91 -4.06
N PHE A 112 1.77 -7.46 -3.00
CA PHE A 112 1.46 -7.89 -1.64
C PHE A 112 0.91 -6.76 -0.77
N ARG A 113 1.40 -5.54 -0.98
CA ARG A 113 1.08 -4.40 -0.15
C ARG A 113 1.33 -3.06 -0.85
N ALA A 114 0.44 -2.09 -0.64
CA ALA A 114 0.51 -0.77 -1.26
C ALA A 114 -0.20 0.30 -0.42
N ALA A 115 0.21 1.56 -0.57
CA ALA A 115 -0.52 2.72 -0.09
C ALA A 115 -1.20 3.42 -1.27
N LEU A 116 -2.53 3.44 -1.31
CA LEU A 116 -3.31 4.06 -2.40
C LEU A 116 -3.81 5.44 -2.01
N CYS A 117 -3.71 6.37 -2.96
CA CYS A 117 -4.18 7.74 -2.81
C CYS A 117 -5.71 7.78 -2.77
N ARG A 118 -6.26 8.43 -1.74
CA ARG A 118 -7.70 8.74 -1.62
C ARG A 118 -8.00 10.24 -1.49
N CYS A 119 -6.98 11.09 -1.37
CA CYS A 119 -7.13 12.54 -1.24
C CYS A 119 -7.32 13.26 -2.59
N GLY A 120 -6.90 12.66 -3.70
CA GLY A 120 -6.95 13.26 -5.04
C GLY A 120 -5.70 14.04 -5.45
N HIS A 121 -4.75 14.29 -4.54
CA HIS A 121 -3.61 15.20 -4.80
C HIS A 121 -2.30 14.51 -5.18
N SER A 122 -2.19 13.17 -5.02
CA SER A 122 -0.96 12.46 -5.37
C SER A 122 -0.55 12.67 -6.83
N LYS A 123 0.74 12.86 -7.08
CA LYS A 123 1.35 12.90 -8.42
C LYS A 123 1.76 11.51 -8.90
N ASN A 124 1.75 10.51 -8.01
CA ASN A 124 2.05 9.11 -8.29
C ASN A 124 0.80 8.21 -8.27
N LYS A 125 -0.36 8.71 -8.72
CA LYS A 125 -1.60 7.92 -8.70
C LYS A 125 -1.46 6.61 -9.50
N PRO A 126 -2.00 5.48 -9.00
CA PRO A 126 -2.96 5.38 -7.88
C PRO A 126 -2.31 5.35 -6.49
N PHE A 127 -0.98 5.39 -6.39
CA PHE A 127 -0.25 5.33 -5.14
C PHE A 127 -0.27 6.67 -4.39
N CYS A 128 -0.06 6.61 -3.08
CA CYS A 128 0.13 7.77 -2.23
C CYS A 128 1.59 8.24 -2.26
N ASP A 129 1.80 9.55 -2.27
CA ASP A 129 3.10 10.23 -2.26
C ASP A 129 3.19 11.30 -1.15
N ASN A 130 2.32 11.20 -0.15
CA ASN A 130 2.13 12.17 0.95
C ASN A 130 1.57 13.56 0.57
N ALA A 131 1.15 13.80 -0.68
CA ALA A 131 0.49 15.06 -1.05
C ALA A 131 -0.82 15.36 -0.27
N HIS A 132 -1.33 14.42 0.52
CA HIS A 132 -2.46 14.64 1.42
C HIS A 132 -2.11 15.54 2.62
N GLU A 133 -0.85 15.61 3.01
CA GLU A 133 -0.36 16.49 4.07
C GLU A 133 -0.40 17.95 3.60
N ASP A 134 0.21 18.24 2.44
CA ASP A 134 0.20 19.58 1.84
C ASP A 134 -1.20 20.06 1.41
N ALA A 135 -2.10 19.12 1.14
CA ALA A 135 -3.48 19.40 0.75
C ALA A 135 -4.45 19.55 1.94
N ASP A 136 -3.96 19.47 3.18
CA ASP A 136 -4.77 19.50 4.41
C ASP A 136 -5.97 18.54 4.32
N PHE A 137 -5.73 17.32 3.81
CA PHE A 137 -6.81 16.37 3.57
C PHE A 137 -7.41 15.88 4.90
N VAL A 138 -8.68 16.22 5.14
CA VAL A 138 -9.41 15.82 6.35
C VAL A 138 -10.39 14.69 6.05
N ASP A 139 -10.14 13.54 6.67
CA ASP A 139 -11.10 12.45 6.76
C ASP A 139 -10.74 11.51 7.92
N ARG A 140 -11.69 11.31 8.84
CA ARG A 140 -11.50 10.51 10.06
C ARG A 140 -11.27 9.02 9.78
N GLY A 141 -11.46 8.54 8.55
CA GLY A 141 -11.40 7.13 8.20
C GLY A 141 -12.54 6.30 8.78
N ALA A 142 -13.68 6.95 9.06
CA ALA A 142 -14.91 6.26 9.42
C ALA A 142 -15.50 5.57 8.19
N VAL A 143 -16.11 4.40 8.41
CA VAL A 143 -16.75 3.61 7.37
C VAL A 143 -18.20 3.42 7.80
N GLY A 144 -19.10 4.09 7.07
CA GLY A 144 -20.54 4.10 7.35
C GLY A 144 -21.33 3.01 6.64
N GLU A 145 -20.79 2.44 5.55
CA GLU A 145 -21.45 1.35 4.83
C GLU A 145 -21.29 0.01 5.55
N THR A 146 -22.28 -0.85 5.37
CA THR A 146 -22.24 -2.27 5.74
C THR A 146 -22.00 -3.11 4.49
N GLY A 147 -21.13 -4.11 4.61
CA GLY A 147 -20.81 -5.03 3.54
C GLY A 147 -21.80 -6.21 3.41
N GLU A 148 -21.43 -7.14 2.54
CA GLU A 148 -22.07 -8.45 2.38
C GLU A 148 -21.37 -9.51 3.26
N ASP A 149 -22.01 -10.67 3.45
CA ASP A 149 -21.50 -11.79 4.24
C ASP A 149 -20.22 -12.39 3.59
N PRO A 150 -19.13 -12.66 4.34
CA PRO A 150 -17.79 -12.89 3.81
C PRO A 150 -17.54 -14.32 3.32
N SER A 151 -18.56 -15.07 2.92
CA SER A 151 -18.39 -16.45 2.43
C SER A 151 -17.74 -16.52 1.03
N ALA A 152 -16.91 -15.54 0.67
CA ALA A 152 -16.13 -15.55 -0.55
C ALA A 152 -14.82 -16.30 -0.29
N GLU A 153 -14.55 -17.29 -1.15
CA GLU A 153 -13.27 -18.00 -1.16
C GLU A 153 -12.10 -17.01 -1.30
N PRO A 154 -10.97 -17.24 -0.62
CA PRO A 154 -9.75 -16.46 -0.82
C PRO A 154 -9.37 -16.36 -2.30
N GLY A 155 -8.85 -15.21 -2.71
CA GLY A 155 -8.44 -15.00 -4.09
C GLY A 155 -7.86 -13.61 -4.32
N PRO A 156 -7.38 -13.34 -5.55
CA PRO A 156 -6.76 -12.07 -5.88
C PRO A 156 -7.75 -10.90 -5.79
N LEU A 157 -7.24 -9.74 -5.39
CA LEU A 157 -7.93 -8.46 -5.44
C LEU A 157 -7.40 -7.64 -6.62
N THR A 158 -8.25 -7.46 -7.63
CA THR A 158 -7.98 -6.54 -8.73
C THR A 158 -8.42 -5.12 -8.36
N ILE A 159 -7.55 -4.14 -8.59
CA ILE A 159 -7.78 -2.72 -8.34
C ILE A 159 -7.59 -1.97 -9.65
N LYS A 160 -8.68 -1.56 -10.29
CA LYS A 160 -8.65 -0.81 -11.56
C LYS A 160 -8.84 0.69 -11.33
N ARG A 161 -8.20 1.52 -12.15
CA ARG A 161 -8.49 2.97 -12.17
C ARG A 161 -9.61 3.23 -13.16
N ALA A 162 -10.70 3.83 -12.68
CA ALA A 162 -11.62 4.48 -13.60
C ALA A 162 -11.04 5.86 -13.95
N LYS A 163 -10.94 6.15 -15.25
CA LYS A 163 -10.55 7.48 -15.75
C LYS A 163 -11.42 8.56 -15.09
N ASP A 164 -10.77 9.58 -14.54
CA ASP A 164 -11.39 10.71 -13.85
C ASP A 164 -12.32 10.29 -12.69
N GLY A 165 -12.09 9.09 -12.15
CA GLY A 165 -13.03 8.39 -11.31
C GLY A 165 -12.39 7.55 -10.19
N PRO A 166 -13.19 6.66 -9.56
CA PRO A 166 -12.79 5.88 -8.40
C PRO A 166 -11.79 4.76 -8.73
N LEU A 167 -11.30 4.12 -7.67
CA LEU A 167 -10.68 2.79 -7.75
C LEU A 167 -11.77 1.74 -7.74
N LEU A 168 -11.82 0.87 -8.75
CA LEU A 168 -12.78 -0.21 -8.87
C LEU A 168 -12.16 -1.52 -8.36
N LEU A 169 -12.73 -2.06 -7.29
CA LEU A 169 -12.29 -3.30 -6.67
C LEU A 169 -13.04 -4.50 -7.25
N SER A 170 -12.34 -5.61 -7.45
CA SER A 170 -12.94 -6.89 -7.83
C SER A 170 -12.14 -8.04 -7.20
N GLY A 171 -12.79 -8.81 -6.34
CA GLY A 171 -12.18 -9.85 -5.50
C GLY A 171 -12.57 -9.68 -4.03
N PRO A 172 -12.46 -10.74 -3.21
CA PRO A 172 -12.83 -10.72 -1.79
C PRO A 172 -11.95 -9.73 -1.03
N VAL A 173 -12.54 -8.80 -0.28
CA VAL A 173 -11.78 -7.80 0.49
C VAL A 173 -12.54 -7.35 1.74
N GLU A 174 -11.78 -7.13 2.81
CA GLU A 174 -12.25 -6.47 4.03
C GLU A 174 -11.74 -5.03 4.10
N VAL A 175 -12.62 -4.08 4.43
CA VAL A 175 -12.27 -2.69 4.74
C VAL A 175 -12.35 -2.48 6.25
N VAL A 176 -11.25 -1.99 6.81
CA VAL A 176 -11.07 -1.70 8.23
C VAL A 176 -11.06 -0.19 8.41
N ALA A 177 -11.92 0.31 9.29
CA ALA A 177 -11.94 1.73 9.64
C ALA A 177 -10.65 2.13 10.38
N SER A 178 -10.37 3.43 10.45
CA SER A 178 -9.19 3.97 11.16
C SER A 178 -9.14 3.59 12.64
N SER A 179 -10.27 3.22 13.25
CA SER A 179 -10.35 2.71 14.62
C SER A 179 -9.85 1.27 14.79
N GLY A 180 -9.50 0.58 13.70
CA GLY A 180 -9.16 -0.85 13.69
C GLY A 180 -10.37 -1.78 13.59
N ARG A 181 -11.59 -1.25 13.56
CA ARG A 181 -12.82 -2.04 13.42
C ARG A 181 -12.97 -2.56 11.98
N PRO A 182 -13.09 -3.88 11.74
CA PRO A 182 -13.61 -4.42 10.48
C PRO A 182 -15.00 -3.84 10.23
N ALA A 183 -15.15 -3.05 9.17
CA ALA A 183 -16.35 -2.24 8.99
C ALA A 183 -17.17 -2.64 7.76
N TRP A 184 -16.52 -3.17 6.73
CA TRP A 184 -17.18 -3.58 5.50
C TRP A 184 -16.44 -4.77 4.87
N GLN A 185 -17.16 -5.67 4.23
CA GLN A 185 -16.63 -6.80 3.48
C GLN A 185 -17.42 -6.98 2.18
N GLY A 186 -16.79 -7.51 1.14
CA GLY A 186 -17.48 -7.80 -0.12
C GLY A 186 -16.52 -8.16 -1.25
N THR A 187 -17.07 -8.33 -2.44
CA THR A 187 -16.30 -8.75 -3.63
C THR A 187 -16.14 -7.64 -4.68
N LYS A 188 -16.91 -6.55 -4.55
CA LYS A 188 -16.88 -5.38 -5.44
C LYS A 188 -17.14 -4.13 -4.64
N ALA A 189 -16.37 -3.09 -4.90
CA ALA A 189 -16.57 -1.75 -4.35
C ALA A 189 -15.96 -0.70 -5.27
N ALA A 190 -16.41 0.54 -5.15
CA ALA A 190 -15.77 1.69 -5.76
C ALA A 190 -15.22 2.59 -4.65
N LEU A 191 -13.90 2.72 -4.54
CA LEU A 191 -13.26 3.57 -3.53
C LEU A 191 -12.97 4.97 -4.08
N CYS A 192 -13.24 5.99 -3.27
CA CYS A 192 -12.99 7.38 -3.60
C CYS A 192 -11.50 7.61 -3.83
N ARG A 193 -11.18 8.15 -5.01
CA ARG A 193 -9.83 8.54 -5.42
C ARG A 193 -9.65 10.06 -5.47
N CYS A 194 -10.75 10.82 -5.50
CA CYS A 194 -10.76 12.27 -5.70
C CYS A 194 -10.75 13.11 -4.41
N GLY A 195 -10.93 12.50 -3.24
CA GLY A 195 -11.02 13.22 -1.95
C GLY A 195 -12.36 13.90 -1.65
N GLN A 196 -13.32 13.94 -2.58
CA GLN A 196 -14.55 14.74 -2.44
C GLN A 196 -15.81 13.96 -2.05
N SER A 197 -15.73 12.63 -1.95
CA SER A 197 -16.89 11.82 -1.52
C SER A 197 -17.36 12.22 -0.12
N LYS A 198 -18.68 12.25 0.10
CA LYS A 198 -19.29 12.40 1.42
C LYS A 198 -19.50 11.06 2.13
N ASN A 199 -19.26 9.96 1.41
CA ASN A 199 -19.37 8.58 1.88
C ASN A 199 -18.02 7.86 1.82
N LYS A 200 -16.94 8.55 2.23
CA LYS A 200 -15.59 7.95 2.26
C LYS A 200 -15.60 6.70 3.15
N PRO A 201 -14.79 5.68 2.83
CA PRO A 201 -13.81 5.62 1.73
C PRO A 201 -14.44 5.31 0.35
N PHE A 202 -15.76 5.13 0.26
CA PHE A 202 -16.44 4.77 -0.98
C PHE A 202 -16.71 5.98 -1.87
N CYS A 203 -16.91 5.71 -3.15
CA CYS A 203 -17.25 6.71 -4.14
C CYS A 203 -18.77 6.90 -4.22
N ASP A 204 -19.22 8.15 -4.09
CA ASP A 204 -20.61 8.59 -4.24
C ASP A 204 -20.88 9.36 -5.54
N GLY A 205 -19.88 9.45 -6.43
CA GLY A 205 -19.96 10.19 -7.69
C GLY A 205 -19.49 11.64 -7.63
N ALA A 206 -19.07 12.15 -6.46
CA ALA A 206 -18.63 13.54 -6.29
C ALA A 206 -17.47 13.96 -7.22
N HIS A 207 -16.67 13.01 -7.72
CA HIS A 207 -15.58 13.26 -8.67
C HIS A 207 -16.01 14.02 -9.93
N LYS A 208 -17.25 13.81 -10.41
CA LYS A 208 -17.77 14.51 -11.60
C LYS A 208 -17.96 16.00 -11.34
N ALA A 209 -18.62 16.34 -10.24
CA ALA A 209 -18.86 17.73 -9.85
C ALA A 209 -17.57 18.44 -9.41
N ALA A 210 -16.63 17.69 -8.83
CA ALA A 210 -15.32 18.20 -8.46
C ALA A 210 -14.36 18.42 -9.64
N GLY A 211 -14.73 18.00 -10.85
CA GLY A 211 -13.84 18.07 -12.02
C GLY A 211 -12.55 17.29 -11.81
N PHE A 212 -12.60 16.16 -11.10
CA PHE A 212 -11.42 15.35 -10.83
C PHE A 212 -10.82 14.84 -12.14
N GLN A 213 -9.51 15.04 -12.31
CA GLN A 213 -8.76 14.58 -13.48
C GLN A 213 -7.63 13.66 -13.04
N ALA A 214 -7.68 12.42 -13.51
CA ALA A 214 -6.64 11.42 -13.31
C ALA A 214 -6.87 10.23 -14.23
N ASP A 215 -5.79 9.72 -14.81
CA ASP A 215 -5.83 8.47 -15.57
C ASP A 215 -6.16 7.27 -14.67
#